data_AF-A0A7Y3A1S8-F1
#
_entry.id   AF-A0A7Y3A1S8-F1
#
_cell.length_a   1.000
_cell.length_b   1.000
_cell.length_c   1.000
_cell.angle_alpha   90.00
_cell.angle_beta   90.00
_cell.angle_gamma   90.00
#
_symmetry.space_group_name_H-M   'P 1'
#
loop_
_entity.id
_entity.type
_entity.pdbx_description
1 polymer ?
#
loop_
_entity_poly.entity_id
_entity_poly.type
_entity_poly.pdbx_seq_one_letter_code
_entity_poly.pdbx_strand_id
1 'polypeptide(L)' 'RYGTLIFEGNNQEKWYGRSNRGLNSKGKRLPVGTYFYVLHLNDPEYAALTGWVYLNY' A
#
# COMPACT_ATOMS: atom_id res chain seq x y z
N ARG A 1 -16.10 -7.87 -0.15
CA ARG A 1 -15.90 -6.69 -1.02
C ARG A 1 -14.42 -6.60 -1.34
N TYR A 2 -14.01 -6.71 -2.61
CA TYR A 2 -12.59 -6.68 -2.97
C TYR A 2 -12.03 -5.28 -2.69
N GLY A 3 -10.91 -5.21 -1.98
CA GLY A 3 -10.18 -3.95 -1.80
C GLY A 3 -9.63 -3.46 -3.14
N THR A 4 -9.43 -2.15 -3.26
CA THR A 4 -8.81 -1.55 -4.45
C THR A 4 -7.32 -1.37 -4.22
N LEU A 5 -6.48 -1.82 -5.16
CA LEU A 5 -5.05 -1.51 -5.13
C LEU A 5 -4.84 -0.02 -5.40
N ILE A 6 -4.42 0.69 -4.36
CA ILE A 6 -4.22 2.14 -4.37
C ILE A 6 -2.74 2.52 -4.49
N PHE A 7 -1.84 1.63 -4.09
CA PHE A 7 -0.41 1.86 -4.11
C PHE A 7 0.34 0.56 -4.38
N GLU A 8 1.34 0.62 -5.25
CA GLU A 8 2.33 -0.44 -5.45
C GLU A 8 3.70 0.21 -5.59
N GLY A 9 4.69 -0.27 -4.85
CA GLY A 9 6.02 0.34 -4.81
C GLY A 9 7.06 -0.66 -4.31
N ASN A 10 8.25 -0.14 -4.03
CA ASN A 10 9.40 -0.94 -3.64
C ASN A 10 10.28 -0.13 -2.66
N ASN A 11 11.52 -0.55 -2.46
CA ASN A 11 12.41 0.13 -1.51
C ASN A 11 12.75 1.59 -1.93
N GLN A 12 12.69 1.90 -3.23
CA GLN A 12 12.84 3.25 -3.77
C GLN A 12 11.53 4.04 -3.73
N GLU A 13 10.41 3.38 -4.06
CA GLU A 13 9.07 3.96 -4.07
C GLU A 13 8.30 3.59 -2.79
N LYS A 14 8.54 4.37 -1.73
CA LYS A 14 7.88 4.18 -0.43
C LYS A 14 6.49 4.82 -0.41
N TRP A 15 5.59 4.22 0.36
CA TRP A 15 4.25 4.75 0.57
C TRP A 15 4.27 5.85 1.65
N TYR A 16 3.81 7.04 1.28
CA TYR A 16 3.69 8.21 2.17
C TYR A 16 2.23 8.66 2.35
N GLY A 17 1.29 7.71 2.40
CA GLY A 17 -0.14 8.03 2.50
C GLY A 17 -0.75 8.60 1.21
N ARG A 18 -0.09 8.40 0.06
CA ARG A 18 -0.56 8.83 -1.26
C ARG A 18 -0.75 7.63 -2.18
N SER A 19 -1.78 7.66 -3.00
CA SER A 19 -1.99 6.61 -4.02
C SER A 19 -1.17 6.86 -5.27
N ASN A 20 -0.59 5.81 -5.86
CA ASN A 20 0.01 5.83 -7.20
C ASN A 20 -0.75 4.95 -8.21
N ARG A 21 -1.77 4.23 -7.76
CA ARG A 21 -2.70 3.43 -8.58
C ARG A 21 -4.17 3.83 -8.37
N GLY A 22 -5.03 3.32 -9.24
CA GLY A 22 -6.46 3.62 -9.29
C GLY A 22 -6.82 4.75 -10.27
N LEU A 23 -8.02 4.67 -10.87
CA LEU A 23 -8.46 5.60 -11.93
C LEU A 23 -8.55 7.06 -11.47
N ASN A 24 -8.87 7.33 -10.20
CA ASN A 24 -9.24 8.69 -9.74
C ASN A 24 -8.33 9.30 -8.65
N SER A 25 -7.25 8.60 -8.26
CA SER A 25 -6.49 8.94 -7.05
C SER A 25 -4.98 9.03 -7.23
N LYS A 26 -4.42 8.89 -8.44
CA LYS A 26 -2.96 9.01 -8.66
C LYS A 26 -2.43 10.35 -8.11
N GLY A 27 -1.48 10.29 -7.19
CA GLY A 27 -0.83 11.43 -6.53
C GLY A 27 -1.60 12.06 -5.37
N LYS A 28 -2.87 11.68 -5.13
CA LYS A 28 -3.69 12.28 -4.07
C LYS A 28 -3.38 11.68 -2.70
N ARG A 29 -3.51 12.51 -1.65
CA ARG A 29 -3.51 12.05 -0.26
C ARG A 29 -4.74 11.20 -0.01
N LEU A 30 -4.53 10.10 0.69
CA LEU A 30 -5.58 9.16 1.06
C LEU A 30 -6.27 9.60 2.35
N PRO A 31 -7.54 9.27 2.58
CA PRO A 31 -8.22 9.60 3.84
C PRO A 31 -7.56 8.87 5.03
N VAL A 32 -7.76 9.43 6.23
CA VAL A 32 -7.37 8.78 7.49
C VAL A 32 -8.13 7.45 7.62
N GLY A 33 -7.43 6.40 8.03
CA GLY A 33 -8.05 5.08 8.17
C GLY A 33 -7.06 3.92 8.13
N THR A 34 -7.61 2.72 8.22
CA THR A 34 -6.83 1.46 8.15
C THR A 34 -6.62 1.04 6.71
N TYR A 35 -5.35 0.80 6.37
CA TYR A 35 -4.91 0.30 5.07
C TYR A 35 -4.27 -1.07 5.24
N PHE A 36 -4.60 -1.99 4.34
CA PHE A 36 -3.99 -3.32 4.30
C PHE A 36 -2.85 -3.33 3.29
N TYR A 37 -1.79 -4.06 3.60
CA TYR A 37 -0.65 -4.22 2.70
C TYR A 37 -0.27 -5.70 2.54
N VAL A 38 0.37 -5.97 1.41
CA VAL A 38 1.07 -7.22 1.12
C VAL A 38 2.50 -6.83 0.76
N LEU A 39 3.48 -7.42 1.45
CA LEU A 39 4.90 -7.17 1.25
C LEU A 39 5.57 -8.45 0.76
N HIS A 40 6.15 -8.38 -0.43
CA HIS A 40 6.97 -9.43 -0.99
C HIS A 40 8.44 -9.09 -0.78
N LEU A 41 9.16 -9.89 0.01
CA LEU A 41 10.60 -9.71 0.26
C LEU A 41 11.47 -10.23 -0.89
N ASN A 42 10.86 -10.90 -1.88
CA ASN A 42 11.56 -11.61 -2.98
C ASN A 42 12.61 -12.62 -2.50
N ASP A 43 12.42 -13.14 -1.29
CA ASP A 43 13.23 -14.22 -0.72
C ASP A 43 12.41 -15.52 -0.79
N PRO A 44 12.93 -16.60 -1.41
CA PRO A 44 12.21 -17.87 -1.54
C PRO A 44 11.88 -18.54 -0.20
N GLU A 45 12.60 -18.21 0.88
CA GLU A 45 12.33 -18.76 2.22
C GLU A 45 11.24 -17.98 2.98
N TYR A 46 10.85 -16.80 2.50
CA TYR A 46 9.87 -15.94 3.16
C TYR A 46 8.58 -15.80 2.35
N ALA A 47 7.47 -16.23 2.96
CA ALA A 47 6.15 -15.96 2.43
C ALA A 47 5.83 -14.45 2.43
N ALA A 48 4.87 -14.06 1.59
CA ALA A 48 4.38 -12.68 1.55
C ALA A 48 3.84 -12.27 2.93
N LEU A 49 4.38 -11.18 3.47
CA LEU A 49 3.93 -10.63 4.74
C LEU A 49 2.67 -9.80 4.49
N THR A 50 1.66 -10.01 5.33
CA THR A 50 0.42 -9.23 5.27
C THR A 50 0.16 -8.57 6.60
N GLY A 51 -0.46 -7.40 6.54
CA GLY A 51 -0.76 -6.65 7.74
C GLY A 51 -1.59 -5.42 7.43
N TRP A 52 -1.72 -4.58 8.45
CA TRP A 52 -2.41 -3.31 8.33
C TRP A 52 -1.59 -2.20 8.97
N VAL A 53 -1.85 -0.99 8.48
CA VAL A 53 -1.28 0.25 8.99
C VAL A 53 -2.40 1.26 9.15
N TYR A 54 -2.36 2.05 10.21
CA TYR A 54 -3.30 3.14 10.42
C TYR A 54 -2.67 4.44 9.91
N LEU A 55 -3.27 5.02 8.88
CA LEU A 55 -2.87 6.32 8.36
C LEU A 55 -3.52 7.41 9.20
N ASN A 56 -2.69 8.21 9.87
CA ASN A 56 -3.06 9.39 10.62
C ASN A 56 -2.20 10.58 10.16
N TYR A 57 -2.72 11.81 10.24
CA TYR A 57 -2.04 13.05 9.85
C TYR A 57 -1.84 13.97 11.04
#